data_AF-A0A1M2ZEX8-F1
#
_entry.id   AF-A0A1M2ZEX8-F1
#
_cell.length_a   1.000
_cell.length_b   1.000
_cell.length_c   1.000
_cell.angle_alpha   90.00
_cell.angle_beta   90.00
_cell.angle_gamma   90.00
#
_symmetry.space_group_name_H-M   'P 1'
#
loop_
_entity.id
_entity.type
_entity.pdbx_description
1 polymer ?
#
loop_
_entity_poly.entity_id
_entity_poly.type
_entity_poly.pdbx_seq_one_letter_code
_entity_poly.pdbx_strand_id
1 'polypeptide(L)'
;MVYFFQYGNPYDQTHLLGFIFFVWSMPLINHAVRYDSLLLRRVLTYLTLFNALMGFYLLVSSVDLYGLRGLNRVEGSDGITYRIYFEASSLAAVFLLSSFRNRWVRLAALGAVAIFVVFVAKSVVIMALLGLNLALPYLLRSRPHIKVGAAIIAVTAIILLYNYLPIIRPDMDLSLRAKQFQFNIIMGLLPDNWSGLGWGFYMPQLSSDPEQPYQVEMQLPMLMLQLGPIALLTILLLILSLFLSVSGWTLKGFARFAVYVLIGYNNPWLFVPSWFLTCQLLFRDDDEVRRSTVPRVPSR
;
A
#
# COMPACT_ATOMS: atom_id res chain seq x y z
N MET A 1 23.60 -19.67 -15.03
CA MET A 1 22.72 -20.45 -14.13
C MET A 1 22.99 -19.98 -12.72
N VAL A 2 22.18 -19.04 -12.21
CA VAL A 2 22.31 -18.57 -10.83
C VAL A 2 21.68 -19.65 -9.94
N TYR A 3 22.46 -20.13 -8.99
CA TYR A 3 22.15 -21.26 -8.13
C TYR A 3 20.86 -21.03 -7.34
N PHE A 4 19.92 -21.98 -7.45
CA PHE A 4 18.66 -22.05 -6.71
C PHE A 4 18.83 -22.48 -5.23
N PHE A 5 20.03 -22.38 -4.66
CA PHE A 5 20.28 -22.90 -3.32
C PHE A 5 21.25 -22.01 -2.56
N GLN A 6 20.74 -21.31 -1.54
CA GLN A 6 21.37 -21.17 -0.23
C GLN A 6 20.33 -20.62 0.76
N TYR A 7 19.98 -21.45 1.75
CA TYR A 7 18.80 -21.42 2.65
C TYR A 7 17.46 -21.61 1.92
N GLY A 8 16.99 -22.86 1.86
CA GLY A 8 15.72 -23.20 1.24
C GLY A 8 14.56 -22.57 2.00
N ASN A 9 14.08 -21.42 1.53
CA ASN A 9 12.77 -20.94 1.91
C ASN A 9 11.71 -21.91 1.35
N PRO A 10 10.89 -22.57 2.18
CA PRO A 10 9.87 -23.49 1.69
C PRO A 10 8.78 -22.79 0.84
N TYR A 11 8.80 -21.45 0.75
CA TYR A 11 7.80 -20.64 0.08
C TYR A 11 8.30 -19.93 -1.17
N ASP A 12 9.57 -20.13 -1.55
CA ASP A 12 10.21 -19.49 -2.70
C ASP A 12 9.44 -19.67 -4.01
N GLN A 13 8.94 -20.88 -4.27
CA GLN A 13 8.14 -21.21 -5.45
C GLN A 13 6.77 -20.54 -5.42
N THR A 14 6.13 -20.50 -4.25
CA THR A 14 4.82 -19.84 -4.08
C THR A 14 4.95 -18.33 -4.29
N HIS A 15 6.02 -17.75 -3.77
CA HIS A 15 6.38 -16.34 -3.97
C HIS A 15 6.67 -16.02 -5.43
N LEU A 16 7.41 -16.90 -6.13
CA LEU A 16 7.67 -16.74 -7.55
C LEU A 16 6.39 -16.80 -8.37
N LEU A 17 5.51 -17.75 -8.09
CA LEU A 17 4.19 -17.84 -8.72
C LEU A 17 3.36 -16.57 -8.44
N GLY A 18 3.34 -16.10 -7.20
CA GLY A 18 2.70 -14.83 -6.83
C GLY A 18 3.24 -13.64 -7.63
N PHE A 19 4.56 -13.55 -7.80
CA PHE A 19 5.19 -12.53 -8.63
C PHE A 19 4.81 -12.64 -10.11
N ILE A 20 4.74 -13.87 -10.66
CA ILE A 20 4.28 -14.09 -12.04
C ILE A 20 2.83 -13.62 -12.22
N PHE A 21 1.92 -14.01 -11.31
CA PHE A 21 0.54 -13.55 -11.33
C PHE A 21 0.43 -12.04 -11.20
N PHE A 22 1.27 -11.44 -10.37
CA PHE A 22 1.37 -9.99 -10.26
C PHE A 22 1.76 -9.34 -11.59
N VAL A 23 2.82 -9.80 -12.24
CA VAL A 23 3.27 -9.28 -13.54
C VAL A 23 2.17 -9.40 -14.58
N TRP A 24 1.46 -10.52 -14.62
CA TRP A 24 0.33 -10.75 -15.53
C TRP A 24 -0.88 -9.85 -15.23
N SER A 25 -1.09 -9.52 -13.96
CA SER A 25 -2.20 -8.65 -13.55
C SER A 25 -1.99 -7.19 -13.97
N MET A 26 -0.75 -6.70 -14.06
CA MET A 26 -0.49 -5.27 -14.30
C MET A 26 -1.04 -4.75 -15.64
N PRO A 27 -0.85 -5.43 -16.79
CA PRO A 27 -1.47 -5.03 -18.06
C PRO A 27 -3.00 -5.03 -18.00
N LEU A 28 -3.60 -6.03 -17.34
CA LEU A 28 -5.05 -6.14 -17.18
C LEU A 28 -5.61 -4.98 -16.33
N ILE A 29 -4.93 -4.67 -15.22
CA ILE A 29 -5.26 -3.52 -14.39
C ILE A 29 -5.15 -2.22 -15.20
N ASN A 30 -4.05 -2.03 -15.94
CA ASN A 30 -3.87 -0.85 -16.76
C ASN A 30 -4.95 -0.70 -17.83
N HIS A 31 -5.35 -1.79 -18.47
CA HIS A 31 -6.46 -1.82 -19.40
C HIS A 31 -7.75 -1.38 -18.70
N ALA A 32 -8.13 -2.04 -17.60
CA ALA A 32 -9.34 -1.70 -16.85
C ALA A 32 -9.36 -0.23 -16.35
N VAL A 33 -8.22 0.31 -15.92
CA VAL A 33 -8.11 1.71 -15.46
C VAL A 33 -8.21 2.71 -16.63
N ARG A 34 -7.84 2.34 -17.85
CA ARG A 34 -7.99 3.21 -19.03
C ARG A 34 -9.45 3.27 -19.49
N TYR A 35 -10.10 2.12 -19.61
CA TYR A 35 -11.42 2.02 -20.25
C TYR A 35 -12.58 2.24 -19.28
N ASP A 36 -12.53 1.72 -18.05
CA ASP A 36 -13.70 1.65 -17.14
C ASP A 36 -13.42 2.15 -15.72
N SER A 37 -12.57 3.17 -15.58
CA SER A 37 -12.09 3.62 -14.26
C SER A 37 -13.18 3.98 -13.24
N LEU A 38 -14.31 4.55 -13.67
CA LEU A 38 -15.41 4.92 -12.77
C LEU A 38 -16.15 3.68 -12.26
N LEU A 39 -16.45 2.73 -13.14
CA LEU A 39 -17.08 1.47 -12.76
C LEU A 39 -16.16 0.68 -11.84
N LEU A 40 -14.87 0.59 -12.18
CA LEU A 40 -13.85 -0.08 -11.38
C LEU A 40 -13.80 0.50 -9.96
N ARG A 41 -13.72 1.83 -9.80
CA ARG A 41 -13.74 2.45 -8.46
C ARG A 41 -15.02 2.21 -7.70
N ARG A 42 -16.17 2.21 -8.38
CA ARG A 42 -17.45 1.91 -7.74
C ARG A 42 -17.46 0.49 -7.20
N VAL A 43 -16.98 -0.48 -7.98
CA VAL A 43 -16.81 -1.87 -7.54
C VAL A 43 -15.84 -1.95 -6.36
N LEU A 44 -14.67 -1.30 -6.47
CA LEU A 44 -13.69 -1.26 -5.37
C LEU A 44 -14.25 -0.61 -4.11
N THR A 45 -15.10 0.40 -4.23
CA THR A 45 -15.78 1.02 -3.07
C THR A 45 -16.65 0.01 -2.33
N TYR A 46 -17.43 -0.79 -3.05
CA TYR A 46 -18.23 -1.85 -2.43
C TYR A 46 -17.35 -2.95 -1.82
N LEU A 47 -16.26 -3.33 -2.50
CA LEU A 47 -15.30 -4.29 -1.95
C LEU A 47 -14.61 -3.75 -0.70
N THR A 48 -14.22 -2.47 -0.65
CA THR A 48 -13.67 -1.83 0.56
C THR A 48 -14.66 -1.89 1.71
N LEU A 49 -15.94 -1.56 1.46
CA LEU A 49 -16.96 -1.63 2.50
C LEU A 49 -17.18 -3.08 2.98
N PHE A 50 -17.28 -4.03 2.04
CA PHE A 50 -17.39 -5.45 2.38
C PHE A 50 -16.21 -5.92 3.21
N ASN A 51 -14.99 -5.55 2.84
CA ASN A 51 -13.78 -5.88 3.58
C ASN A 51 -13.75 -5.24 4.97
N ALA A 52 -14.22 -4.01 5.12
CA ALA A 52 -14.36 -3.38 6.43
C ALA A 52 -15.33 -4.17 7.32
N LEU A 53 -16.49 -4.55 6.79
CA LEU A 53 -17.49 -5.37 7.50
C LEU A 53 -16.94 -6.76 7.85
N MET A 54 -16.22 -7.41 6.93
CA MET A 54 -15.57 -8.69 7.17
C MET A 54 -14.49 -8.58 8.24
N GLY A 55 -13.71 -7.49 8.24
CA GLY A 55 -12.72 -7.22 9.28
C GLY A 55 -13.34 -7.06 10.66
N PHE A 56 -14.47 -6.36 10.77
CA PHE A 56 -15.23 -6.30 12.03
C PHE A 56 -15.75 -7.67 12.45
N TYR A 57 -16.29 -8.44 11.52
CA TYR A 57 -16.76 -9.79 11.79
C TYR A 57 -15.63 -10.68 12.33
N LEU A 58 -14.45 -10.67 11.70
CA LEU A 58 -13.30 -11.45 12.15
C LEU A 58 -12.78 -10.99 13.52
N LEU A 59 -12.79 -9.67 13.78
CA LEU A 59 -12.42 -9.14 15.09
C LEU A 59 -13.34 -9.66 16.20
N VAL A 60 -14.65 -9.74 15.96
CA VAL A 60 -15.63 -10.17 16.96
C VAL A 60 -15.70 -11.70 17.06
N SER A 61 -15.66 -12.40 15.93
CA SER A 61 -15.81 -13.86 15.87
C SER A 61 -14.58 -14.62 16.34
N SER A 62 -13.45 -13.95 16.53
CA SER A 62 -12.17 -14.57 16.90
C SER A 62 -11.71 -15.69 15.94
N VAL A 63 -12.22 -15.71 14.71
CA VAL A 63 -11.79 -16.64 13.68
C VAL A 63 -10.40 -16.21 13.22
N ASP A 64 -9.40 -17.06 13.47
CA ASP A 64 -8.05 -16.85 12.96
C ASP A 64 -7.91 -17.48 11.57
N LEU A 65 -7.54 -16.64 10.61
CA LEU A 65 -7.28 -17.03 9.23
C LEU A 65 -5.79 -17.10 8.94
N TYR A 66 -4.95 -17.39 9.95
CA TYR A 66 -3.50 -17.55 9.82
C TYR A 66 -3.05 -18.40 8.60
N GLY A 67 -3.82 -19.42 8.23
CA GLY A 67 -3.56 -20.24 7.04
C GLY A 67 -3.72 -19.50 5.70
N LEU A 68 -4.53 -18.43 5.67
CA LEU A 68 -4.72 -17.52 4.53
C LEU A 68 -3.79 -16.32 4.70
N ARG A 69 -2.51 -16.56 4.41
CA ARG A 69 -1.41 -15.57 4.44
C ARG A 69 -1.84 -14.26 3.78
N GLY A 70 -1.82 -13.16 4.55
CA GLY A 70 -2.34 -11.84 4.14
C GLY A 70 -3.55 -11.36 4.97
N LEU A 71 -4.17 -12.27 5.74
CA LEU A 71 -5.21 -12.02 6.74
C LEU A 71 -4.71 -12.34 8.14
N ASN A 72 -3.66 -11.65 8.58
CA ASN A 72 -3.01 -11.97 9.84
C ASN A 72 -3.73 -11.29 11.01
N ARG A 73 -4.28 -12.10 11.90
CA ARG A 73 -4.58 -11.66 13.26
C ARG A 73 -3.26 -11.61 14.02
N VAL A 74 -2.89 -10.42 14.50
CA VAL A 74 -1.74 -10.24 15.39
C VAL A 74 -2.29 -10.22 16.79
N GLU A 75 -2.15 -11.33 17.50
CA GLU A 75 -2.39 -11.42 18.93
C GLU A 75 -1.10 -11.11 19.69
N GLY A 76 -1.22 -10.40 20.81
CA GLY A 76 -0.08 -10.18 21.68
C GLY A 76 0.05 -11.30 22.71
N SER A 77 1.11 -11.23 23.50
CA SER A 77 1.40 -12.21 24.54
C SER A 77 0.36 -12.26 25.68
N ASP A 78 -0.56 -11.30 25.71
CA ASP A 78 -1.71 -11.22 26.63
C ASP A 78 -3.01 -11.83 26.05
N GLY A 79 -2.97 -12.39 24.83
CA GLY A 79 -4.12 -12.98 24.14
C GLY A 79 -5.09 -11.95 23.53
N ILE A 80 -4.73 -10.66 23.54
CA ILE A 80 -5.56 -9.61 22.93
C ILE A 80 -5.20 -9.47 21.44
N THR A 81 -6.21 -9.32 20.59
CA THR A 81 -6.02 -9.00 19.17
C THR A 81 -5.55 -7.56 18.99
N TYR A 82 -4.27 -7.37 18.73
CA TYR A 82 -3.71 -6.05 18.46
C TYR A 82 -4.04 -5.56 17.06
N ARG A 83 -4.16 -6.45 16.06
CA ARG A 83 -4.40 -6.04 14.67
C ARG A 83 -5.01 -7.15 13.84
N ILE A 84 -5.85 -6.80 12.87
CA ILE A 84 -6.19 -7.69 11.75
C ILE A 84 -5.66 -7.03 10.49
N TYR A 85 -4.65 -7.66 9.88
CA TYR A 85 -4.15 -7.23 8.58
C TYR A 85 -5.14 -7.67 7.51
N PHE A 86 -5.55 -6.74 6.64
CA PHE A 86 -6.34 -7.07 5.46
C PHE A 86 -5.61 -6.52 4.25
N GLU A 87 -5.35 -7.34 3.23
CA GLU A 87 -4.83 -6.85 1.94
C GLU A 87 -5.70 -5.73 1.34
N ALA A 88 -7.01 -5.78 1.64
CA ALA A 88 -8.01 -4.80 1.23
C ALA A 88 -7.87 -3.41 1.84
N SER A 89 -7.03 -3.26 2.86
CA SER A 89 -6.80 -1.95 3.48
C SER A 89 -6.30 -0.93 2.43
N SER A 90 -5.55 -1.40 1.43
CA SER A 90 -5.13 -0.61 0.26
C SER A 90 -6.31 0.05 -0.48
N LEU A 91 -7.40 -0.69 -0.65
CA LEU A 91 -8.61 -0.24 -1.34
C LEU A 91 -9.33 0.90 -0.60
N ALA A 92 -9.09 1.07 0.71
CA ALA A 92 -9.62 2.19 1.47
C ALA A 92 -9.16 3.54 0.89
N ALA A 93 -7.93 3.62 0.39
CA ALA A 93 -7.40 4.85 -0.17
C ALA A 93 -8.11 5.27 -1.48
N VAL A 94 -8.83 4.36 -2.16
CA VAL A 94 -9.55 4.61 -3.43
C VAL A 94 -11.08 4.65 -3.22
N PHE A 95 -11.54 4.58 -1.97
CA PHE A 95 -12.95 4.58 -1.61
C PHE A 95 -13.66 5.86 -2.07
N LEU A 96 -14.72 5.71 -2.89
CA LEU A 96 -15.52 6.83 -3.38
C LEU A 96 -16.86 6.95 -2.66
N LEU A 97 -17.03 8.02 -1.90
CA LEU A 97 -18.31 8.36 -1.26
C LEU A 97 -19.43 8.62 -2.27
N SER A 98 -19.08 9.05 -3.49
CA SER A 98 -20.02 9.32 -4.59
C SER A 98 -20.77 8.06 -5.07
N SER A 99 -20.24 6.86 -4.80
CA SER A 99 -20.85 5.57 -5.16
C SER A 99 -22.22 5.36 -4.49
N PHE A 100 -22.41 5.89 -3.28
CA PHE A 100 -23.67 5.77 -2.54
C PHE A 100 -24.58 6.97 -2.84
N ARG A 101 -25.76 6.71 -3.42
CA ARG A 101 -26.77 7.74 -3.71
C ARG A 101 -27.40 8.32 -2.44
N ASN A 102 -27.77 7.46 -1.49
CA ASN A 102 -28.41 7.87 -0.24
C ASN A 102 -27.38 8.46 0.74
N ARG A 103 -27.66 9.68 1.25
CA ARG A 103 -26.78 10.40 2.19
C ARG A 103 -26.50 9.60 3.47
N TRP A 104 -27.48 8.87 3.97
CA TRP A 104 -27.37 8.11 5.21
C TRP A 104 -26.51 6.86 5.02
N VAL A 105 -26.72 6.14 3.91
CA VAL A 105 -25.88 5.00 3.54
C VAL A 105 -24.44 5.44 3.30
N ARG A 106 -24.24 6.61 2.66
CA ARG A 106 -22.91 7.20 2.48
C ARG A 106 -22.22 7.48 3.82
N LEU A 107 -22.92 8.11 4.77
CA LEU A 107 -22.39 8.41 6.10
C LEU A 107 -22.09 7.14 6.89
N ALA A 108 -22.98 6.15 6.85
CA ALA A 108 -22.77 4.86 7.49
C ALA A 108 -21.56 4.12 6.89
N ALA A 109 -21.44 4.08 5.57
CA ALA A 109 -20.30 3.45 4.89
C ALA A 109 -18.98 4.18 5.20
N LEU A 110 -18.98 5.51 5.23
CA LEU A 110 -17.82 6.30 5.63
C LEU A 110 -17.43 5.98 7.08
N GLY A 111 -18.40 5.96 8.00
CA GLY A 111 -18.17 5.63 9.40
C GLY A 111 -17.59 4.23 9.57
N ALA A 112 -18.18 3.23 8.89
CA ALA A 112 -17.69 1.86 8.93
C ALA A 112 -16.24 1.74 8.42
N VAL A 113 -15.92 2.35 7.28
CA VAL A 113 -14.55 2.32 6.72
C VAL A 113 -13.58 3.10 7.61
N ALA A 114 -13.96 4.26 8.14
CA ALA A 114 -13.10 5.05 9.03
C ALA A 114 -12.79 4.30 10.35
N ILE A 115 -13.81 3.73 10.99
CA ILE A 115 -13.64 2.93 12.21
C ILE A 115 -12.77 1.71 11.89
N PHE A 116 -13.00 1.04 10.75
CA PHE A 116 -12.17 -0.09 10.32
C PHE A 116 -10.70 0.31 10.18
N VAL A 117 -10.41 1.40 9.46
CA VAL A 117 -9.04 1.87 9.22
C VAL A 117 -8.33 2.22 10.54
N VAL A 118 -9.03 2.92 11.45
CA VAL A 118 -8.45 3.40 12.71
C VAL A 118 -8.30 2.28 13.74
N PHE A 119 -9.34 1.47 13.94
CA PHE A 119 -9.43 0.55 15.08
C PHE A 119 -9.17 -0.92 14.72
N VAL A 120 -9.43 -1.35 13.48
CA VAL A 120 -9.25 -2.75 13.07
C VAL A 120 -7.93 -2.93 12.33
N ALA A 121 -7.73 -2.18 11.24
CA ALA A 121 -6.54 -2.24 10.42
C ALA A 121 -5.34 -1.53 11.08
N LYS A 122 -5.61 -0.53 11.94
CA LYS A 122 -4.63 0.30 12.68
C LYS A 122 -3.44 0.75 11.80
N SER A 123 -3.70 1.08 10.54
CA SER A 123 -2.65 1.30 9.54
C SER A 123 -2.41 2.78 9.28
N VAL A 124 -1.36 3.34 9.88
CA VAL A 124 -0.94 4.74 9.68
C VAL A 124 -0.67 5.05 8.22
N VAL A 125 -0.05 4.12 7.49
CA VAL A 125 0.22 4.26 6.05
C VAL A 125 -1.08 4.52 5.28
N ILE A 126 -2.16 3.83 5.63
CA ILE A 126 -3.42 3.89 4.86
C ILE A 126 -4.21 5.15 5.19
N MET A 127 -4.17 5.58 6.46
CA MET A 127 -4.68 6.89 6.85
C MET A 127 -3.95 8.01 6.09
N ALA A 128 -2.62 7.94 6.01
CA ALA A 128 -1.82 8.89 5.25
C ALA A 128 -2.13 8.84 3.74
N LEU A 129 -2.27 7.64 3.15
CA LEU A 129 -2.64 7.47 1.75
C LEU A 129 -4.02 8.04 1.44
N LEU A 130 -5.01 7.82 2.32
CA LEU A 130 -6.35 8.40 2.18
C LEU A 130 -6.29 9.93 2.22
N GLY A 131 -5.58 10.50 3.20
CA GLY A 131 -5.39 11.95 3.31
C GLY A 131 -4.70 12.53 2.08
N LEU A 132 -3.61 11.89 1.63
CA LEU A 132 -2.89 12.26 0.42
C LEU A 132 -3.80 12.14 -0.82
N ASN A 133 -4.61 11.09 -0.92
CA ASN A 133 -5.50 10.88 -2.07
C ASN A 133 -6.53 12.01 -2.21
N LEU A 134 -7.07 12.46 -1.08
CA LEU A 134 -8.02 13.56 -1.01
C LEU A 134 -7.35 14.92 -1.23
N ALA A 135 -6.18 15.15 -0.63
CA ALA A 135 -5.54 16.46 -0.64
C ALA A 135 -4.68 16.76 -1.89
N LEU A 136 -3.97 15.76 -2.42
CA LEU A 136 -2.96 15.94 -3.47
C LEU A 136 -3.54 16.53 -4.78
N PRO A 137 -4.73 16.14 -5.27
CA PRO A 137 -5.32 16.75 -6.47
C PRO A 137 -5.52 18.26 -6.31
N TYR A 138 -5.99 18.72 -5.15
CA TYR A 138 -6.15 20.14 -4.83
C TYR A 138 -4.80 20.85 -4.72
N LEU A 139 -3.83 20.20 -4.06
CA LEU A 139 -2.47 20.72 -3.93
C LEU A 139 -1.80 20.92 -5.30
N LEU A 140 -1.93 19.95 -6.20
CA LEU A 140 -1.31 20.00 -7.53
C LEU A 140 -1.84 21.17 -8.37
N ARG A 141 -3.13 21.53 -8.21
CA ARG A 141 -3.78 22.66 -8.88
C ARG A 141 -3.55 24.02 -8.20
N SER A 142 -3.07 24.02 -6.95
CA SER A 142 -2.90 25.25 -6.17
C SER A 142 -1.71 26.10 -6.65
N ARG A 143 -1.68 27.38 -6.21
CA ARG A 143 -0.59 28.32 -6.51
C ARG A 143 0.74 27.85 -5.88
N PRO A 144 1.91 28.22 -6.44
CA PRO A 144 3.20 27.75 -5.95
C PRO A 144 3.46 27.98 -4.44
N HIS A 145 3.04 29.12 -3.88
CA HIS A 145 3.20 29.39 -2.45
C HIS A 145 2.37 28.46 -1.56
N ILE A 146 1.20 28.00 -2.01
CA ILE A 146 0.38 27.00 -1.29
C ILE A 146 1.11 25.65 -1.28
N LYS A 147 1.74 25.28 -2.40
CA LYS A 147 2.55 24.05 -2.50
C LYS A 147 3.74 24.09 -1.55
N VAL A 148 4.46 25.21 -1.50
CA VAL A 148 5.58 25.40 -0.57
C VAL A 148 5.09 25.37 0.87
N GLY A 149 4.02 26.09 1.21
CA GLY A 149 3.43 26.07 2.56
C GLY A 149 2.97 24.68 2.98
N ALA A 150 2.31 23.93 2.10
CA ALA A 150 1.91 22.56 2.39
C ALA A 150 3.11 21.61 2.51
N ALA A 151 4.17 21.79 1.73
CA ALA A 151 5.40 21.03 1.86
C ALA A 151 6.07 21.29 3.23
N ILE A 152 6.12 22.56 3.66
CA ILE A 152 6.60 22.92 5.00
C ILE A 152 5.75 22.24 6.08
N ILE A 153 4.41 22.37 6.01
CA ILE A 153 3.50 21.72 6.97
C ILE A 153 3.70 20.20 6.98
N ALA A 154 3.84 19.56 5.81
CA ALA A 154 4.07 18.14 5.71
C ALA A 154 5.41 17.71 6.33
N VAL A 155 6.49 18.45 6.07
CA VAL A 155 7.81 18.20 6.68
C VAL A 155 7.74 18.39 8.18
N THR A 156 7.12 19.48 8.67
CA THR A 156 6.92 19.71 10.11
C THR A 156 6.09 18.60 10.72
N ALA A 157 5.00 18.18 10.08
CA ALA A 157 4.17 17.08 10.55
C ALA A 157 4.95 15.76 10.60
N ILE A 158 5.79 15.46 9.61
CA ILE A 158 6.67 14.27 9.60
C ILE A 158 7.68 14.34 10.75
N ILE A 159 8.31 15.50 10.98
CA ILE A 159 9.27 15.69 12.08
C ILE A 159 8.57 15.52 13.44
N LEU A 160 7.40 16.14 13.62
CA LEU A 160 6.59 15.98 14.82
C LEU A 160 6.14 14.53 15.00
N LEU A 161 5.71 13.87 13.93
CA LEU A 161 5.36 12.45 13.98
C LEU A 161 6.60 11.65 14.41
N TYR A 162 7.75 11.83 13.78
CA TYR A 162 8.96 11.09 14.13
C TYR A 162 9.38 11.28 15.60
N ASN A 163 9.28 12.50 16.13
CA ASN A 163 9.71 12.80 17.50
C ASN A 163 8.68 12.38 18.58
N TYR A 164 7.38 12.50 18.29
CA TYR A 164 6.33 12.29 19.29
C TYR A 164 5.56 10.97 19.11
N LEU A 165 5.61 10.34 17.93
CA LEU A 165 5.01 9.02 17.71
C LEU A 165 5.59 7.95 18.63
N PRO A 166 6.90 7.91 18.97
CA PRO A 166 7.43 6.98 19.97
C PRO A 166 6.77 7.10 21.35
N ILE A 167 6.32 8.30 21.72
CA ILE A 167 5.67 8.55 23.02
C ILE A 167 4.24 8.00 23.03
N ILE A 168 3.54 8.10 21.90
CA ILE A 168 2.13 7.69 21.75
C ILE A 168 2.01 6.21 21.32
N ARG A 169 3.01 5.71 20.57
CA ARG A 169 3.10 4.39 19.92
C ARG A 169 4.53 3.85 20.02
N PRO A 170 4.96 3.36 21.20
CA PRO A 170 6.29 2.79 21.38
C PRO A 170 6.56 1.57 20.48
N ASP A 171 5.51 0.83 20.14
CA ASP A 171 5.48 -0.26 19.16
C ASP A 171 5.94 0.19 17.76
N MET A 172 5.61 1.42 17.37
CA MET A 172 6.05 1.98 16.09
C MET A 172 7.52 2.41 16.07
N ASP A 173 8.06 2.91 17.18
CA ASP A 173 9.50 3.25 17.26
C ASP A 173 10.36 1.99 17.11
N LEU A 174 9.98 0.91 17.80
CA LEU A 174 10.59 -0.41 17.64
C LEU A 174 10.53 -0.89 16.19
N SER A 175 9.38 -0.74 15.52
CA SER A 175 9.24 -1.10 14.11
C SER A 175 10.10 -0.24 13.19
N LEU A 176 10.22 1.08 13.42
CA LEU A 176 11.02 1.98 12.59
C LEU A 176 12.53 1.73 12.77
N ARG A 177 12.99 1.51 14.00
CA ARG A 177 14.38 1.16 14.28
C ARG A 177 14.74 -0.21 13.72
N ALA A 178 13.85 -1.19 13.83
CA ALA A 178 14.03 -2.50 13.21
C ALA A 178 14.15 -2.38 11.68
N LYS A 179 13.32 -1.53 11.04
CA LYS A 179 13.43 -1.23 9.60
C LYS A 179 14.74 -0.56 9.22
N GLN A 180 15.18 0.42 10.01
CA GLN A 180 16.46 1.09 9.80
C GLN A 180 17.64 0.12 9.95
N PHE A 181 17.60 -0.76 10.95
CA PHE A 181 18.59 -1.80 11.16
C PHE A 181 18.63 -2.81 10.00
N GLN A 182 17.46 -3.31 9.56
CA GLN A 182 17.31 -4.15 8.37
C GLN A 182 17.93 -3.49 7.14
N PHE A 183 17.60 -2.21 6.90
CA PHE A 183 18.13 -1.46 5.77
C PHE A 183 19.65 -1.32 5.84
N ASN A 184 20.22 -0.98 6.99
CA ASN A 184 21.66 -0.83 7.16
C ASN A 184 22.41 -2.14 6.91
N ILE A 185 21.90 -3.28 7.41
CA ILE A 185 22.48 -4.60 7.14
C ILE A 185 22.49 -4.88 5.64
N ILE A 186 21.35 -4.69 4.98
CA ILE A 186 21.21 -4.94 3.54
C ILE A 186 22.18 -4.07 2.76
N MET A 187 22.21 -2.76 3.04
CA MET A 187 23.13 -1.82 2.39
C MET A 187 24.60 -2.17 2.62
N GLY A 188 24.96 -2.72 3.78
CA GLY A 188 26.32 -3.18 4.08
C GLY A 188 26.75 -4.40 3.26
N LEU A 189 25.80 -5.19 2.76
CA LEU A 189 26.07 -6.43 2.00
C LEU A 189 26.02 -6.22 0.48
N LEU A 190 25.40 -5.14 -0.01
CA LEU A 190 25.28 -4.87 -1.44
C LEU A 190 26.61 -4.72 -2.20
N PRO A 191 27.68 -4.10 -1.64
CA PRO A 191 28.94 -3.92 -2.37
C PRO A 191 29.53 -5.23 -2.92
N ASP A 192 29.30 -6.33 -2.21
CA ASP A 192 29.81 -7.65 -2.56
C ASP A 192 28.80 -8.49 -3.38
N ASN A 193 27.54 -8.03 -3.51
CA ASN A 193 26.42 -8.84 -4.02
C ASN A 193 25.60 -8.13 -5.12
N TRP A 194 26.29 -7.58 -6.12
CA TRP A 194 25.66 -6.84 -7.23
C TRP A 194 24.69 -7.67 -8.08
N SER A 195 24.94 -8.97 -8.23
CA SER A 195 24.07 -9.91 -8.95
C SER A 195 22.93 -10.47 -8.09
N GLY A 196 22.86 -10.07 -6.83
CA GLY A 196 21.98 -10.66 -5.85
C GLY A 196 22.45 -12.02 -5.33
N LEU A 197 21.82 -12.44 -4.24
CA LEU A 197 22.07 -13.72 -3.55
C LEU A 197 21.15 -14.85 -4.03
N GLY A 198 20.22 -14.56 -4.94
CA GLY A 198 19.27 -15.52 -5.50
C GLY A 198 17.85 -15.32 -4.98
N TRP A 199 16.87 -15.75 -5.80
CA TRP A 199 15.46 -15.73 -5.42
C TRP A 199 15.22 -16.63 -4.20
N GLY A 200 14.35 -16.18 -3.28
CA GLY A 200 14.06 -16.92 -2.06
C GLY A 200 15.11 -16.76 -0.96
N PHE A 201 16.23 -16.07 -1.22
CA PHE A 201 17.18 -15.71 -0.18
C PHE A 201 16.53 -14.77 0.84
N TYR A 202 16.58 -15.10 2.12
CA TYR A 202 16.14 -14.22 3.18
C TYR A 202 17.01 -14.41 4.42
N MET A 203 17.05 -13.38 5.27
CA MET A 203 17.71 -13.44 6.56
C MET A 203 16.66 -13.64 7.66
N PRO A 204 16.51 -14.86 8.21
CA PRO A 204 15.51 -15.13 9.25
C PRO A 204 15.71 -14.26 10.50
N GLN A 205 16.95 -13.82 10.78
CA GLN A 205 17.28 -12.95 11.91
C GLN A 205 16.66 -11.55 11.78
N LEU A 206 16.24 -11.18 10.57
CA LEU A 206 15.52 -9.93 10.33
C LEU A 206 14.01 -10.09 10.52
N SER A 207 13.49 -11.31 10.65
CA SER A 207 12.07 -11.56 10.90
C SER A 207 11.75 -11.39 12.38
N SER A 208 10.63 -10.71 12.67
CA SER A 208 10.07 -10.65 14.03
C SER A 208 9.42 -11.97 14.46
N ASP A 209 9.09 -12.84 13.50
CA ASP A 209 8.53 -14.17 13.72
C ASP A 209 9.24 -15.18 12.79
N PRO A 210 9.98 -16.16 13.33
CA PRO A 210 10.64 -17.20 12.55
C PRO A 210 9.69 -18.03 11.68
N GLU A 211 8.40 -18.14 12.05
CA GLU A 211 7.39 -18.88 11.30
C GLU A 211 6.78 -18.08 10.15
N GLN A 212 7.06 -16.77 10.07
CA GLN A 212 6.53 -15.87 9.04
C GLN A 212 7.64 -15.19 8.20
N PRO A 213 8.55 -15.96 7.56
CA PRO A 213 9.72 -15.42 6.85
C PRO A 213 9.35 -14.50 5.66
N TYR A 214 8.16 -14.70 5.08
CA TYR A 214 7.60 -13.86 4.02
C TYR A 214 7.46 -12.38 4.44
N GLN A 215 7.36 -12.11 5.75
CA GLN A 215 7.23 -10.74 6.26
C GLN A 215 8.43 -9.87 5.92
N VAL A 216 9.60 -10.46 5.67
CA VAL A 216 10.83 -9.72 5.34
C VAL A 216 11.24 -9.97 3.89
N GLU A 217 11.02 -11.17 3.40
CA GLU A 217 11.49 -11.64 2.08
C GLU A 217 11.01 -10.78 0.91
N MET A 218 9.75 -10.37 0.92
CA MET A 218 9.12 -9.68 -0.21
C MET A 218 9.10 -8.15 -0.06
N GLN A 219 9.79 -7.62 0.96
CA GLN A 219 10.00 -6.19 1.09
C GLN A 219 11.07 -5.70 0.12
N LEU A 220 10.94 -4.46 -0.33
CA LEU A 220 11.86 -3.86 -1.31
C LEU A 220 13.35 -3.97 -0.93
N PRO A 221 13.77 -3.74 0.34
CA PRO A 221 15.17 -3.92 0.70
C PRO A 221 15.66 -5.36 0.52
N MET A 222 14.87 -6.36 0.92
CA MET A 222 15.28 -7.76 0.81
C MET A 222 15.29 -8.22 -0.66
N LEU A 223 14.32 -7.77 -1.46
CA LEU A 223 14.30 -7.98 -2.90
C LEU A 223 15.54 -7.42 -3.61
N MET A 224 16.08 -6.29 -3.11
CA MET A 224 17.32 -5.72 -3.63
C MET A 224 18.52 -6.65 -3.42
N LEU A 225 18.56 -7.34 -2.28
CA LEU A 225 19.61 -8.31 -1.97
C LEU A 225 19.40 -9.65 -2.69
N GLN A 226 18.15 -10.09 -2.88
CA GLN A 226 17.82 -11.32 -3.61
C GLN A 226 18.14 -11.21 -5.11
N LEU A 227 17.66 -10.14 -5.75
CA LEU A 227 17.74 -9.95 -7.20
C LEU A 227 19.01 -9.23 -7.63
N GLY A 228 19.60 -8.46 -6.73
CA GLY A 228 20.65 -7.50 -7.02
C GLY A 228 20.09 -6.13 -7.44
N PRO A 229 20.87 -5.04 -7.25
CA PRO A 229 20.43 -3.68 -7.55
C PRO A 229 20.00 -3.47 -9.01
N ILE A 230 20.73 -4.06 -9.97
CA ILE A 230 20.48 -3.88 -11.40
C ILE A 230 19.15 -4.52 -11.82
N ALA A 231 18.90 -5.75 -11.38
CA ALA A 231 17.66 -6.46 -11.71
C ALA A 231 16.45 -5.79 -11.04
N LEU A 232 16.58 -5.39 -9.76
CA LEU A 232 15.53 -4.66 -9.08
C LEU A 232 15.22 -3.33 -9.76
N LEU A 233 16.25 -2.55 -10.11
CA LEU A 233 16.07 -1.29 -10.83
C LEU A 233 15.34 -1.51 -12.17
N THR A 234 15.71 -2.55 -12.91
CA THR A 234 15.05 -2.89 -14.17
C THR A 234 13.56 -3.19 -13.96
N ILE A 235 13.22 -4.00 -12.95
CA ILE A 235 11.81 -4.28 -12.59
C ILE A 235 11.07 -3.00 -12.21
N LEU A 236 11.68 -2.15 -11.38
CA LEU A 236 11.09 -0.88 -10.95
C LEU A 236 10.85 0.07 -12.13
N LEU A 237 11.78 0.14 -13.10
CA LEU A 237 11.62 0.94 -14.32
C LEU A 237 10.50 0.39 -15.21
N LEU A 238 10.36 -0.93 -15.34
CA LEU A 238 9.25 -1.54 -16.04
C LEU A 238 7.91 -1.22 -15.37
N ILE A 239 7.83 -1.33 -14.05
CA ILE A 239 6.64 -0.94 -13.28
C ILE A 239 6.34 0.55 -13.47
N LEU A 240 7.35 1.42 -13.39
CA LEU A 240 7.20 2.86 -13.66
C LEU A 240 6.63 3.09 -15.06
N SER A 241 7.15 2.40 -16.08
CA SER A 241 6.63 2.51 -17.45
C SER A 241 5.13 2.16 -17.53
N LEU A 242 4.68 1.16 -16.76
CA LEU A 242 3.28 0.77 -16.67
C LEU A 242 2.42 1.85 -15.98
N PHE A 243 2.90 2.50 -14.91
CA PHE A 243 2.23 3.66 -14.30
C PHE A 243 2.08 4.82 -15.29
N LEU A 244 3.18 5.17 -15.98
CA LEU A 244 3.22 6.26 -16.95
C LEU A 244 2.38 5.96 -18.20
N SER A 245 2.22 4.69 -18.56
CA SER A 245 1.41 4.30 -19.72
C SER A 245 -0.07 4.72 -19.59
N VAL A 246 -0.60 4.81 -18.37
CA VAL A 246 -1.98 5.24 -18.09
C VAL A 246 -2.04 6.72 -17.73
N SER A 247 -1.05 7.20 -16.96
CA SER A 247 -1.08 8.55 -16.38
C SER A 247 -0.38 9.61 -17.26
N GLY A 248 0.27 9.17 -18.34
CA GLY A 248 1.24 9.97 -19.09
C GLY A 248 2.50 10.29 -18.28
N TRP A 249 3.45 10.98 -18.91
CA TRP A 249 4.66 11.53 -18.28
C TRP A 249 4.33 12.77 -17.42
N THR A 250 3.48 12.58 -16.43
CA THR A 250 2.98 13.64 -15.55
C THR A 250 3.48 13.45 -14.13
N LEU A 251 3.61 14.54 -13.36
CA LEU A 251 3.98 14.50 -11.94
C LEU A 251 3.10 13.55 -11.13
N LYS A 252 1.84 13.41 -11.53
CA LYS A 252 0.87 12.48 -10.95
C LYS A 252 1.21 11.02 -11.21
N GLY A 253 1.66 10.68 -12.43
CA GLY A 253 2.17 9.33 -12.73
C GLY A 253 3.36 8.97 -11.85
N PHE A 254 4.33 9.89 -11.72
CA PHE A 254 5.47 9.71 -10.83
C PHE A 254 5.07 9.63 -9.35
N ALA A 255 4.13 10.46 -8.89
CA ALA A 255 3.64 10.41 -7.51
C ALA A 255 2.97 9.07 -7.18
N ARG A 256 2.19 8.49 -8.10
CA ARG A 256 1.59 7.15 -7.93
C ARG A 256 2.66 6.07 -7.82
N PHE A 257 3.69 6.12 -8.67
CA PHE A 257 4.81 5.18 -8.60
C PHE A 257 5.62 5.35 -7.30
N ALA A 258 5.92 6.58 -6.88
CA ALA A 258 6.63 6.85 -5.64
C ALA A 258 5.87 6.28 -4.43
N VAL A 259 4.54 6.45 -4.39
CA VAL A 259 3.69 5.85 -3.37
C VAL A 259 3.76 4.32 -3.38
N TYR A 260 3.72 3.69 -4.56
CA TYR A 260 3.88 2.26 -4.70
C TYR A 260 5.23 1.76 -4.14
N VAL A 261 6.33 2.45 -4.45
CA VAL A 261 7.67 2.13 -3.91
C VAL A 261 7.71 2.30 -2.39
N LEU A 262 7.12 3.38 -1.86
CA LEU A 262 7.05 3.62 -0.41
C LEU A 262 6.25 2.53 0.33
N ILE A 263 5.17 2.03 -0.29
CA ILE A 263 4.43 0.88 0.22
C ILE A 263 5.35 -0.35 0.27
N GLY A 264 6.10 -0.63 -0.81
CA GLY A 264 7.00 -1.78 -0.87
C GLY A 264 8.20 -1.73 0.07
N TYR A 265 8.63 -0.52 0.44
CA TYR A 265 9.66 -0.35 1.46
C TYR A 265 9.15 -0.80 2.84
N ASN A 266 7.89 -0.47 3.17
CA ASN A 266 7.31 -0.74 4.49
C ASN A 266 6.57 -2.08 4.59
N ASN A 267 6.13 -2.64 3.47
CA ASN A 267 5.20 -3.75 3.44
C ASN A 267 5.79 -4.91 2.62
N PRO A 268 5.79 -6.16 3.13
CA PRO A 268 6.21 -7.33 2.35
C PRO A 268 5.36 -7.56 1.10
N TRP A 269 4.21 -6.92 0.99
CA TRP A 269 3.23 -7.21 -0.04
C TRP A 269 3.34 -6.28 -1.27
N LEU A 270 4.54 -5.83 -1.63
CA LEU A 270 4.73 -4.91 -2.76
C LEU A 270 4.08 -5.44 -4.05
N PHE A 271 4.33 -6.71 -4.35
CA PHE A 271 3.85 -7.37 -5.57
C PHE A 271 2.43 -7.92 -5.45
N VAL A 272 1.59 -7.39 -4.57
CA VAL A 272 0.17 -7.73 -4.57
C VAL A 272 -0.56 -6.84 -5.60
N PRO A 273 -1.36 -7.42 -6.52
CA PRO A 273 -2.07 -6.66 -7.54
C PRO A 273 -2.95 -5.53 -7.00
N SER A 274 -3.51 -5.70 -5.80
CA SER A 274 -4.35 -4.70 -5.13
C SER A 274 -3.60 -3.41 -4.83
N TRP A 275 -2.31 -3.46 -4.49
CA TRP A 275 -1.49 -2.28 -4.24
C TRP A 275 -1.18 -1.52 -5.53
N PHE A 276 -0.82 -2.24 -6.60
CA PHE A 276 -0.62 -1.63 -7.92
C PHE A 276 -1.91 -0.96 -8.41
N LEU A 277 -3.04 -1.67 -8.36
CA LEU A 277 -4.36 -1.13 -8.70
C LEU A 277 -4.73 0.10 -7.87
N THR A 278 -4.54 0.03 -6.55
CA THR A 278 -4.78 1.14 -5.62
C THR A 278 -3.99 2.36 -6.06
N CYS A 279 -2.68 2.22 -6.20
CA CYS A 279 -1.78 3.31 -6.58
C CYS A 279 -2.14 3.89 -7.95
N GLN A 280 -2.51 3.04 -8.91
CA GLN A 280 -2.90 3.47 -10.25
C GLN A 280 -4.20 4.30 -10.25
N LEU A 281 -5.03 4.15 -9.22
CA LEU A 281 -6.25 4.91 -9.02
C LEU A 281 -6.09 6.09 -8.05
N LEU A 282 -4.97 6.25 -7.35
CA LEU A 282 -4.76 7.42 -6.49
C LEU A 282 -4.71 8.74 -7.28
N PHE A 283 -5.01 9.85 -6.60
CA PHE A 283 -4.86 11.23 -7.04
C PHE A 283 -5.60 11.60 -8.32
N ARG A 284 -6.62 10.82 -8.73
CA ARG A 284 -7.35 11.09 -9.97
C ARG A 284 -8.28 12.29 -9.77
N ASP A 285 -8.43 13.09 -10.83
CA ASP A 285 -8.96 14.46 -10.75
C ASP A 285 -10.50 14.52 -10.75
N ASP A 286 -11.13 13.36 -10.57
CA ASP A 286 -12.54 13.13 -10.80
C ASP A 286 -13.22 12.75 -9.49
N ASP A 287 -13.70 13.75 -8.75
CA ASP A 287 -15.04 13.82 -8.13
C ASP A 287 -15.14 15.00 -7.15
N GLU A 288 -15.38 16.20 -7.70
CA GLU A 288 -16.17 17.27 -7.03
C GLU A 288 -16.52 18.40 -8.04
N VAL A 289 -15.70 18.62 -9.08
CA VAL A 289 -15.92 19.70 -10.06
C VAL A 289 -17.08 19.44 -11.02
N ARG A 290 -17.44 18.18 -11.34
CA ARG A 290 -18.61 17.91 -12.20
C ARG A 290 -19.96 18.11 -11.51
N ARG A 291 -20.00 18.25 -10.17
CA ARG A 291 -21.23 18.64 -9.46
C ARG A 291 -21.40 20.17 -9.38
N SER A 292 -20.37 20.95 -9.65
CA SER A 292 -20.45 22.42 -9.73
C SER A 292 -20.64 22.96 -11.16
N THR A 293 -20.58 22.10 -12.19
CA THR A 293 -20.66 22.50 -13.61
C THR A 293 -21.80 21.86 -14.39
N VAL A 294 -22.78 21.23 -13.71
CA VAL A 294 -24.08 20.99 -14.36
C VAL A 294 -24.77 22.35 -14.47
N PRO A 295 -25.07 22.86 -15.67
CA PRO A 295 -25.89 24.06 -15.80
C PRO A 295 -27.24 23.76 -15.16
N ARG A 296 -27.75 24.66 -14.30
CA ARG A 296 -29.18 24.64 -13.97
C ARG A 296 -29.92 24.82 -15.28
N VAL A 297 -30.52 23.75 -15.80
CA VAL A 297 -31.49 23.85 -16.88
C VAL A 297 -32.60 24.76 -16.34
N PRO A 298 -32.89 25.92 -16.96
CA PRO A 298 -34.01 26.73 -16.54
C PRO A 298 -35.27 25.89 -16.81
N SER A 299 -36.04 25.60 -15.76
CA SER A 299 -37.40 25.13 -15.93
C SER A 299 -38.16 26.23 -16.69
N ARG A 300 -38.64 25.90 -17.88
CA ARG A 300 -39.70 26.68 -18.54
C ARG A 300 -40.99 26.56 -17.75
#